data_AF-A0A950CQG8-F1
#
_entry.id   AF-A0A950CQG8-F1
#
_cell.length_a   1.000
_cell.length_b   1.000
_cell.length_c   1.000
_cell.angle_alpha   90.00
_cell.angle_beta   90.00
_cell.angle_gamma   90.00
#
_symmetry.space_group_name_H-M   'P 1'
#
loop_
_entity.id
_entity.type
_entity.pdbx_description
1 polymer ?
#
loop_
_entity_poly.entity_id
_entity_poly.type
_entity_poly.pdbx_seq_one_letter_code
_entity_poly.pdbx_strand_id
1 'polypeptide(L)' 'MRCSKCGFDNPGGMKFCGQCTAPLALVCPNCYFENPSGFDRREGVA' A
#
# COMPACT_ATOMS: atom_id res chain seq x y z
N MET A 1 -1.68 -9.42 3.65
CA MET A 1 -1.49 -8.02 4.10
C MET A 1 -2.84 -7.35 4.14
N ARG A 2 -3.25 -6.89 5.32
CA ARG A 2 -4.60 -6.38 5.51
C ARG A 2 -4.68 -4.91 5.11
N CYS A 3 -5.63 -4.59 4.23
CA CYS A 3 -5.85 -3.22 3.78
C CYS A 3 -6.40 -2.36 4.94
N SER A 4 -5.72 -1.26 5.27
CA SER A 4 -6.16 -0.33 6.31
C SER A 4 -7.45 0.44 5.95
N LYS A 5 -7.78 0.52 4.65
CA LYS A 5 -8.96 1.26 4.15
C LYS A 5 -10.26 0.45 4.20
N CYS A 6 -10.23 -0.82 3.79
CA CYS A 6 -11.43 -1.66 3.69
C CYS A 6 -11.36 -2.99 4.45
N GLY A 7 -10.22 -3.31 5.08
CA GLY A 7 -10.02 -4.54 5.84
C GLY A 7 -9.82 -5.81 5.01
N PHE A 8 -9.82 -5.73 3.68
CA PHE A 8 -9.58 -6.88 2.80
C PHE A 8 -8.17 -7.44 2.99
N ASP A 9 -8.02 -8.77 3.02
CA ASP A 9 -6.73 -9.42 3.10
C ASP A 9 -6.15 -9.64 1.70
N ASN A 10 -5.04 -8.96 1.40
CA ASN A 10 -4.38 -9.01 0.11
C ASN A 10 -3.18 -9.97 0.15
N PRO A 11 -2.88 -10.70 -0.93
CA PRO A 11 -1.63 -11.45 -1.04
C PRO A 11 -0.41 -10.51 -0.93
N GLY A 12 0.72 -11.06 -0.48
CA GLY A 12 1.97 -10.29 -0.35
C GLY A 12 2.47 -9.78 -1.70
N GLY A 13 3.08 -8.59 -1.72
CA GLY A 13 3.61 -7.97 -2.94
C GLY A 13 2.61 -7.18 -3.78
N MET A 14 1.34 -7.12 -3.37
CA MET A 14 0.31 -6.29 -4.01
C MET A 14 0.55 -4.81 -3.78
N LYS A 15 0.59 -4.01 -4.86
CA LYS A 15 0.77 -2.55 -4.78
C LYS A 15 -0.50 -1.79 -4.37
N PHE A 16 -1.67 -2.36 -4.70
CA PHE A 16 -2.98 -1.78 -4.43
C PHE A 16 -3.92 -2.87 -3.91
N CYS A 17 -4.95 -2.47 -3.16
CA CYS A 17 -5.96 -3.37 -2.66
C CYS A 17 -6.83 -3.92 -3.80
N GLY A 18 -6.98 -5.24 -3.88
CA GLY A 18 -7.79 -5.90 -4.91
C GLY A 18 -9.29 -5.60 -4.83
N GLN A 19 -9.79 -5.09 -3.70
CA GLN A 19 -11.21 -4.81 -3.49
C GLN A 19 -11.55 -3.32 -3.64
N CYS A 20 -10.73 -2.42 -3.07
CA CYS A 20 -11.05 -0.99 -2.99
C CYS A 20 -10.03 -0.08 -3.68
N THR A 21 -9.04 -0.67 -4.38
CA THR A 21 -7.98 0.02 -5.15
C THR A 21 -7.09 1.00 -4.37
N ALA A 22 -7.25 1.09 -3.04
CA ALA A 22 -6.37 1.89 -2.19
C ALA A 22 -4.91 1.40 -2.27
N PRO A 23 -3.91 2.30 -2.27
CA PRO A 23 -2.51 1.93 -2.22
C PRO A 23 -2.20 1.16 -0.93
N LEU A 24 -1.32 0.16 -1.03
CA LEU A 24 -0.91 -0.67 0.10
C LEU A 24 0.54 -0.37 0.47
N ALA A 25 0.85 -0.45 1.77
CA ALA A 25 2.19 -0.20 2.27
C ALA A 25 3.10 -1.37 1.89
N LEU A 26 4.20 -1.09 1.20
CA LEU A 26 5.09 -2.12 0.67
C LEU A 26 6.44 -2.05 1.36
N VAL A 27 6.86 -3.16 1.96
CA VAL A 27 8.22 -3.29 2.48
C VAL A 27 9.14 -3.81 1.37
N CYS A 28 10.24 -3.10 1.11
CA CYS A 28 11.26 -3.57 0.19
C CYS A 28 12.05 -4.71 0.85
N PRO A 29 12.10 -5.93 0.28
CA PRO A 29 12.83 -7.04 0.90
C PRO A 29 14.37 -6.87 0.89
N ASN A 30 14.90 -5.95 0.07
CA ASN A 30 16.35 -5.73 -0.03
C ASN A 30 16.88 -4.72 1.01
N CYS A 31 16.11 -3.69 1.34
CA CYS A 31 16.53 -2.63 2.26
C CYS A 31 15.61 -2.45 3.47
N TYR A 32 14.53 -3.23 3.56
CA TYR A 32 13.51 -3.21 4.62
C TYR A 32 12.80 -1.86 4.79
N PHE A 33 12.94 -0.95 3.82
CA PHE A 33 12.20 0.30 3.80
C PHE A 33 10.72 0.03 3.55
N GLU A 34 9.86 0.56 4.44
CA GLU A 34 8.42 0.56 4.25
C GLU A 34 8.00 1.78 3.43
N ASN A 35 7.48 1.55 2.22
CA ASN A 35 6.84 2.58 1.43
C ASN A 35 5.40 2.76 1.94
N PRO A 36 5.05 3.91 2.54
CA PRO A 36 3.74 4.10 3.14
C PRO A 36 2.61 4.00 2.11
N SER A 37 1.51 3.34 2.49
CA SER A 37 0.25 3.38 1.76
C SER A 37 -0.30 4.81 1.78
N GLY A 38 -0.38 5.46 0.62
CA GLY A 38 -0.93 6.81 0.48
C GLY A 38 -0.02 7.82 -0.20
N PHE A 39 1.12 7.39 -0.78
CA PHE A 39 1.91 8.26 -1.66
C PHE A 39 1.25 8.38 -3.05
N ASP A 40 0.05 8.95 -3.07
CA ASP A 40 -0.69 9.24 -4.29
C ASP A 40 -0.07 10.48 -4.97
N ARG A 41 0.53 10.32 -6.15
CA ARG A 41 1.09 11.43 -6.95
C ARG A 41 0.10 12.56 -7.28
N ARG A 42 -1.20 12.40 -6.98
CA ARG A 42 -2.25 13.41 -7.17
C ARG A 42 -2.53 14.24 -5.91
N GLU A 43 -2.24 13.71 -4.73
CA GLU A 43 -2.31 14.47 -3.47
C GLU A 43 -0.89 14.96 -3.19
N GLY A 44 -0.55 16.13 -3.72
CA GLY A 44 0.72 16.79 -3.41
C GLY A 44 0.85 16.96 -1.90
N VAL A 45 1.78 16.23 -1.29
CA VAL A 45 2.38 16.65 -0.03
C VAL A 45 3.15 17.92 -0.33
N ALA A 46 2.76 19.02 0.34
CA ALA A 46 3.57 20.23 0.43
C ALA A 46 4.93 19.92 1.08
#